data_AF-A0A7V9QQ03-F1
#
_entry.id   AF-A0A7V9QQ03-F1
#
_cell.length_a   1.000
_cell.length_b   1.000
_cell.length_c   1.000
_cell.angle_alpha   90.00
_cell.angle_beta   90.00
_cell.angle_gamma   90.00
#
_symmetry.space_group_name_H-M   'P 1'
#
loop_
_entity.id
_entity.type
_entity.pdbx_description
1 polymer ?
#
loop_
_entity_poly.entity_id
_entity_poly.type
_entity_poly.pdbx_seq_one_letter_code
_entity_poly.pdbx_strand_id
1 'polypeptide(L)'
;HHLADSHMNAYIRLKLALTEEMPTIKPYEEAEWAKLPDSEMPVELSLQILDALHQRWVRVWKSVPNEAFKSRGFVHPAHKTFVQLDQALQMYAWHCRHHTAHITKLAEREGW
;
A
#
# COMPACT_ATOMS: atom_id res chain seq x y z
N HIS A 1 9.59 7.35 -4.06
CA HIS A 1 8.40 8.15 -3.73
C HIS A 1 7.12 7.31 -3.79
N HIS A 2 6.67 6.84 -4.96
CA HIS A 2 5.42 6.07 -5.12
C HIS A 2 5.09 4.99 -4.05
N LEU A 3 6.06 4.16 -3.64
CA LEU A 3 5.81 3.14 -2.60
C LEU A 3 5.30 3.74 -1.28
N ALA A 4 5.80 4.91 -0.88
CA ALA A 4 5.33 5.60 0.32
C ALA A 4 3.85 5.99 0.16
N ASP A 5 3.47 6.61 -0.95
CA ASP A 5 2.09 7.03 -1.23
C ASP A 5 1.12 5.86 -1.27
N SER A 6 1.49 4.81 -2.01
CA SER A 6 0.69 3.61 -2.18
C SER A 6 0.47 2.91 -0.84
N HIS A 7 1.51 2.78 -0.02
CA HIS A 7 1.40 2.12 1.28
C HIS A 7 0.68 2.99 2.33
N MET A 8 0.80 4.32 2.28
CA MET A 8 0.01 5.21 3.15
C MET A 8 -1.48 5.08 2.85
N ASN A 9 -1.86 5.07 1.57
CA ASN A 9 -3.23 4.81 1.15
C ASN A 9 -3.69 3.42 1.61
N ALA A 10 -2.87 2.39 1.42
CA ALA A 10 -3.15 1.02 1.87
C ALA A 10 -3.42 0.91 3.37
N TYR A 11 -2.59 1.58 4.18
CA TYR A 11 -2.72 1.63 5.63
C TYR A 11 -4.04 2.29 6.06
N ILE A 12 -4.42 3.39 5.41
CA ILE A 12 -5.71 4.06 5.64
C ILE A 12 -6.86 3.12 5.28
N ARG A 13 -6.80 2.47 4.11
CA ARG A 13 -7.83 1.52 3.64
C ARG A 13 -8.02 0.34 4.59
N LEU A 14 -6.92 -0.20 5.14
CA LEU A 14 -7.00 -1.24 6.17
C LEU A 14 -7.77 -0.74 7.40
N LYS A 15 -7.48 0.48 7.87
CA LYS A 15 -8.18 1.04 9.02
C LYS A 15 -9.67 1.22 8.75
N LEU A 16 -10.04 1.81 7.60
CA LEU A 16 -11.43 1.93 7.18
C LEU A 16 -12.12 0.56 7.18
N ALA A 17 -11.53 -0.44 6.54
CA ALA A 17 -12.07 -1.80 6.47
C ALA A 17 -12.22 -2.47 7.84
N LEU A 18 -11.38 -2.11 8.82
CA LEU A 18 -11.48 -2.62 10.18
C LEU A 18 -12.53 -1.87 11.01
N THR A 19 -12.84 -0.61 10.71
CA THR A 19 -13.73 0.22 11.54
C THR A 19 -15.10 0.52 10.94
N GLU A 20 -15.31 0.26 9.65
CA GLU A 20 -16.55 0.58 8.93
C GLU A 20 -17.16 -0.66 8.28
N GLU A 21 -18.45 -0.63 7.98
CA GLU A 21 -19.11 -1.72 7.24
C GLU A 21 -18.98 -1.49 5.73
N MET A 22 -18.23 -2.37 5.06
CA MET A 22 -18.02 -2.37 3.61
C MET A 22 -17.70 -0.97 3.03
N PRO A 23 -16.69 -0.25 3.56
CA PRO A 23 -16.38 1.10 3.09
C PRO A 23 -15.99 1.10 1.61
N THR A 24 -16.46 2.11 0.87
CA THR A 24 -15.94 2.38 -0.48
C THR A 24 -14.70 3.25 -0.35
N ILE A 25 -13.56 2.75 -0.82
CA ILE A 25 -12.29 3.48 -0.72
C ILE A 25 -12.19 4.58 -1.77
N LYS A 26 -11.34 5.56 -1.50
CA LYS A 26 -10.97 6.60 -2.47
C LYS A 26 -9.79 6.12 -3.33
N PRO A 27 -9.95 6.02 -4.67
CA PRO A 27 -8.84 5.91 -5.59
C PRO A 27 -8.05 7.22 -5.66
N TYR A 28 -6.85 7.15 -6.19
CA TYR A 28 -6.01 8.31 -6.44
C TYR A 28 -5.29 8.11 -7.77
N GLU A 29 -5.01 9.22 -8.46
CA GLU A 29 -4.34 9.22 -9.76
C GLU A 29 -2.82 9.09 -9.54
N GLU A 30 -2.32 7.86 -9.41
CA GLU A 30 -0.93 7.58 -9.01
C GLU A 30 0.09 8.24 -9.95
N ALA A 31 -0.22 8.28 -11.25
CA ALA A 31 0.61 8.92 -12.27
C ALA A 31 0.63 10.45 -12.14
N GLU A 32 -0.44 11.07 -11.67
CA GLU A 32 -0.46 12.52 -11.41
C GLU A 32 0.25 12.86 -10.10
N TRP A 33 0.15 12.00 -9.09
CA TRP A 33 0.90 12.17 -7.83
C TRP A 33 2.42 12.13 -8.07
N ALA A 34 2.89 11.24 -8.95
CA ALA A 34 4.30 11.15 -9.31
C ALA A 34 4.87 12.39 -10.02
N LYS A 35 4.01 13.32 -10.48
CA LYS A 35 4.41 14.58 -11.12
C LYS A 35 4.46 15.76 -10.13
N LEU A 36 4.06 15.55 -8.88
CA LEU A 36 4.08 16.61 -7.88
C LEU A 36 5.51 16.88 -7.40
N PRO A 37 5.83 18.12 -6.96
CA PRO A 37 7.21 18.50 -6.62
C PRO A 37 7.85 17.67 -5.50
N ASP A 38 7.07 17.08 -4.60
CA ASP A 38 7.60 16.23 -3.53
C ASP A 38 8.19 14.91 -4.07
N SER A 39 7.82 14.50 -5.28
CA SER A 39 8.39 13.32 -5.94
C SER A 39 9.83 13.52 -6.43
N GLU A 40 10.33 14.77 -6.45
CA GLU A 40 11.72 15.12 -6.78
C GLU A 40 12.61 15.24 -5.54
N MET A 41 12.03 15.13 -4.34
CA MET A 41 12.79 15.22 -3.09
C MET A 41 13.72 14.01 -2.89
N PRO A 42 14.72 14.10 -1.97
CA PRO A 42 15.58 12.97 -1.65
C PRO A 42 14.80 11.71 -1.23
N VAL A 43 15.22 10.55 -1.73
CA VAL A 43 14.54 9.26 -1.53
C VAL A 43 14.49 8.85 -0.05
N GLU A 44 15.44 9.33 0.75
CA GLU A 44 15.57 9.08 2.18
C GLU A 44 14.29 9.46 2.94
N LEU A 45 13.60 10.53 2.52
CA LEU A 45 12.35 10.94 3.14
C LEU A 45 11.24 9.88 2.94
N SER A 46 11.17 9.30 1.73
CA SER A 46 10.23 8.19 1.47
C SER A 46 10.59 6.94 2.25
N LEU A 47 11.88 6.64 2.41
CA LEU A 47 12.34 5.49 3.20
C LEU A 47 11.99 5.64 4.69
N GLN A 48 12.17 6.84 5.24
CA GLN A 48 11.77 7.15 6.63
C GLN A 48 10.25 7.02 6.84
N ILE A 49 9.44 7.52 5.89
CA ILE A 49 7.98 7.34 5.93
C ILE A 49 7.64 5.85 5.90
N LEU A 50 8.21 5.09 4.98
CA LEU A 50 7.94 3.67 4.83
C LEU A 50 8.30 2.88 6.09
N ASP A 51 9.46 3.16 6.70
CA ASP A 51 9.91 2.48 7.92
C ASP A 51 8.90 2.69 9.07
N ALA A 52 8.60 3.95 9.41
CA ALA A 52 7.65 4.27 10.47
C ALA A 52 6.24 3.77 10.16
N LEU A 53 5.80 3.88 8.91
CA LEU A 53 4.50 3.41 8.46
C LEU A 53 4.37 1.89 8.62
N HIS A 54 5.37 1.13 8.16
CA HIS A 54 5.34 -0.34 8.21
C HIS A 54 5.36 -0.87 9.63
N GLN A 55 6.10 -0.24 10.55
CA GLN A 55 6.04 -0.59 11.97
C GLN A 55 4.60 -0.51 12.52
N ARG A 56 3.87 0.58 12.21
CA ARG A 56 2.47 0.74 12.60
C ARG A 56 1.54 -0.21 11.85
N TRP A 57 1.78 -0.40 10.55
CA TRP A 57 0.91 -1.20 9.69
C TRP A 57 0.97 -2.68 10.07
N VAL A 58 2.17 -3.22 10.29
CA VAL A 58 2.38 -4.59 10.76
C VAL A 58 1.73 -4.80 12.13
N ARG A 59 1.80 -3.81 13.04
CA ARG A 59 1.13 -3.89 14.34
C ARG A 59 -0.38 -4.07 14.19
N VAL A 60 -1.01 -3.36 13.25
CA VAL A 60 -2.45 -3.48 12.96
C VAL A 60 -2.75 -4.84 12.33
N TRP A 61 -1.99 -5.27 11.32
CA TRP A 61 -2.18 -6.59 10.69
C TRP A 61 -2.11 -7.73 11.69
N LYS A 62 -1.15 -7.68 12.62
CA LYS A 62 -1.00 -8.69 13.70
C LYS A 62 -2.14 -8.67 14.72
N SER A 63 -2.94 -7.62 14.78
CA SER A 63 -4.12 -7.56 15.67
C SER A 63 -5.42 -7.99 14.99
N VAL A 64 -5.43 -8.27 13.68
CA VAL A 64 -6.63 -8.67 12.96
C VAL A 64 -7.02 -10.10 13.37
N PRO A 65 -8.24 -10.34 13.88
CA PRO A 65 -8.72 -11.69 14.16
C PRO A 65 -8.82 -12.53 12.88
N ASN A 66 -8.66 -13.85 12.98
CA ASN A 66 -8.63 -14.75 11.83
C ASN A 66 -9.92 -14.66 10.98
N GLU A 67 -11.08 -14.53 11.63
CA GLU A 67 -12.38 -14.38 10.98
C GLU A 67 -12.52 -13.07 10.20
N ALA A 68 -11.85 -12.00 10.65
CA ALA A 68 -11.91 -10.69 10.01
C ALA A 68 -11.20 -10.68 8.64
N PHE A 69 -10.22 -11.56 8.41
CA PHE A 69 -9.53 -11.66 7.13
C PHE A 69 -10.44 -11.98 5.95
N LYS A 70 -11.51 -12.75 6.18
CA LYS A 70 -12.47 -13.16 5.15
C LYS A 70 -13.77 -12.35 5.16
N SER A 71 -14.15 -11.80 6.32
CA SER A 71 -15.41 -11.10 6.51
C SER A 71 -15.31 -9.58 6.39
N ARG A 72 -14.12 -9.01 6.59
CA ARG A 72 -13.86 -7.57 6.47
C ARG A 72 -13.12 -7.28 5.18
N GLY A 73 -13.23 -6.03 4.73
CA GLY A 73 -12.70 -5.60 3.45
C GLY A 73 -13.22 -4.24 3.06
N PHE A 74 -13.01 -3.87 1.80
CA PHE A 74 -13.47 -2.60 1.24
C PHE A 74 -13.92 -2.77 -0.20
N VAL A 75 -14.78 -1.86 -0.68
CA VAL A 75 -15.21 -1.82 -2.08
C VAL A 75 -14.28 -0.91 -2.87
N HIS A 76 -13.68 -1.43 -3.94
CA HIS A 76 -12.96 -0.61 -4.90
C HIS A 76 -13.94 -0.05 -5.95
N PRO A 77 -14.15 1.28 -6.02
CA PRO A 77 -15.25 1.84 -6.82
C PRO A 77 -15.07 1.63 -8.34
N ALA A 78 -13.82 1.59 -8.85
CA ALA A 78 -13.57 1.40 -10.28
C ALA A 78 -14.07 0.04 -10.81
N HIS A 79 -14.06 -1.00 -9.97
CA HIS A 79 -14.46 -2.36 -10.36
C HIS A 79 -15.72 -2.82 -9.62
N LYS A 80 -16.28 -1.96 -8.74
CA LYS A 80 -17.38 -2.28 -7.82
C LYS A 80 -17.20 -3.63 -7.10
N THR A 81 -15.94 -3.96 -6.82
CA THR A 81 -15.57 -5.28 -6.28
C THR A 81 -15.24 -5.14 -4.80
N PHE A 82 -15.76 -6.05 -4.00
CA PHE A 82 -15.38 -6.19 -2.60
C PHE A 82 -14.03 -6.91 -2.52
N VAL A 83 -13.05 -6.24 -1.94
CA VAL A 83 -11.70 -6.77 -1.71
C VAL A 83 -11.60 -7.15 -0.24
N GLN A 84 -11.42 -8.45 0.01
CA GLN A 84 -11.22 -8.97 1.36
C GLN A 84 -9.85 -8.57 1.92
N LEU A 85 -9.73 -8.54 3.24
CA LEU A 85 -8.46 -8.19 3.90
C LEU A 85 -7.33 -9.17 3.57
N ASP A 86 -7.61 -10.47 3.41
CA ASP A 86 -6.61 -11.46 3.01
C ASP A 86 -6.07 -11.23 1.59
N GLN A 87 -6.93 -10.83 0.65
CA GLN A 87 -6.56 -10.46 -0.71
C GLN A 87 -5.71 -9.18 -0.68
N ALA A 88 -6.13 -8.17 0.09
CA ALA A 88 -5.38 -6.93 0.25
C ALA A 88 -3.98 -7.18 0.82
N LEU A 89 -3.86 -8.03 1.85
CA LEU A 89 -2.56 -8.38 2.45
C LEU A 89 -1.63 -9.04 1.42
N GLN A 90 -2.13 -10.00 0.65
CA GLN A 90 -1.36 -10.66 -0.40
C GLN A 90 -0.92 -9.70 -1.50
N MET A 91 -1.82 -8.81 -1.94
CA MET A 91 -1.54 -7.80 -2.95
C MET A 91 -0.39 -6.89 -2.51
N TYR A 92 -0.43 -6.36 -1.28
CA TYR A 92 0.64 -5.47 -0.80
C TYR A 92 1.94 -6.21 -0.46
N ALA A 93 1.88 -7.48 -0.07
CA ALA A 93 3.08 -8.31 0.06
C ALA A 93 3.77 -8.55 -1.30
N TRP A 94 2.99 -8.74 -2.38
CA TRP A 94 3.51 -8.82 -3.74
C TRP A 94 4.04 -7.47 -4.23
N HIS A 95 3.33 -6.38 -3.96
CA HIS A 95 3.65 -5.03 -4.42
C HIS A 95 5.06 -4.60 -4.01
N CYS A 96 5.46 -4.83 -2.76
CA CYS A 96 6.83 -4.55 -2.30
C CYS A 96 7.86 -5.29 -3.15
N ARG A 97 7.69 -6.61 -3.34
CA ARG A 97 8.62 -7.44 -4.10
C ARG A 97 8.69 -7.03 -5.57
N HIS A 98 7.55 -6.67 -6.14
CA HIS A 98 7.45 -6.23 -7.53
C HIS A 98 8.28 -4.96 -7.78
N HIS A 99 8.12 -3.93 -6.95
CA HIS A 99 8.88 -2.69 -7.11
C HIS A 99 10.36 -2.84 -6.75
N THR A 100 10.70 -3.62 -5.73
CA THR A 100 12.11 -3.95 -5.45
C THR A 100 12.76 -4.60 -6.66
N ALA A 101 12.07 -5.54 -7.32
CA ALA A 101 12.61 -6.20 -8.51
C ALA A 101 12.83 -5.25 -9.69
N HIS A 102 12.02 -4.19 -9.86
CA HIS A 102 12.29 -3.17 -10.88
C HIS A 102 13.59 -2.40 -10.60
N ILE A 103 13.83 -2.05 -9.33
CA ILE A 103 15.03 -1.32 -8.91
C ILE A 103 16.28 -2.20 -9.07
N THR A 104 16.24 -3.44 -8.55
CA THR A 104 17.41 -4.33 -8.60
C THR A 104 17.77 -4.71 -10.03
N LYS A 105 16.78 -5.01 -10.88
CA LYS A 105 17.03 -5.31 -12.30
C LYS A 105 17.61 -4.13 -13.07
N LEU A 106 17.21 -2.90 -12.72
CA LEU A 106 17.81 -1.70 -13.30
C LEU A 106 19.28 -1.59 -12.86
N ALA A 107 19.56 -1.69 -11.56
CA ALA A 107 20.93 -1.64 -11.04
C ALA A 107 21.83 -2.72 -11.67
N GLU A 108 21.35 -3.95 -11.79
CA GLU A 108 22.03 -5.05 -12.47
C GLU A 108 22.36 -4.71 -13.94
N ARG A 109 21.42 -4.11 -14.67
CA ARG A 109 21.61 -3.74 -16.07
C ARG A 109 22.61 -2.60 -16.25
N GLU A 110 22.61 -1.62 -15.36
CA GLU A 110 23.51 -0.46 -15.42
C GLU A 110 24.88 -0.73 -14.75
N GLY A 111 25.07 -1.90 -14.13
CA GLY A 111 26.32 -2.32 -13.52
C GLY A 111 26.69 -1.56 -12.25
N TRP A 112 25.70 -1.15 -11.46
CA TRP A 112 25.88 -0.47 -10.18
C TRP A 112 26.19 -1.43 -9.02
#